data_AF-A0A0G0CEP2-F1
#
_entry.id   AF-A0A0G0CEP2-F1
#
_cell.length_a   1.000
_cell.length_b   1.000
_cell.length_c   1.000
_cell.angle_alpha   90.00
_cell.angle_beta   90.00
_cell.angle_gamma   90.00
#
_symmetry.space_group_name_H-M   'P 1'
#
loop_
_entity.id
_entity.type
_entity.pdbx_description
1 polymer ?
#
loop_
_entity_poly.entity_id
_entity_poly.type
_entity_poly.pdbx_seq_one_letter_code
_entity_poly.pdbx_strand_id
1 'polypeptide(L)'
;MQRREKTEKKNNIKYNDGWSFAVVNGRLAEINFAKDFGVWSHAYVERSSFKTKKEQKMIDADIKKYIFSYRKGYYYDKIRNIKSKAPSINKMFPGLKNKNRKFLSLSKL
;
A
#
# COMPACT_ATOMS: atom_id res chain seq x y z
N MET A 1 23.03 -23.14 -8.48
CA MET A 1 22.66 -21.71 -8.56
C MET A 1 21.33 -21.60 -9.32
N GLN A 2 20.16 -21.71 -8.67
CA GLN A 2 18.83 -21.72 -9.34
C GLN A 2 17.78 -20.95 -8.53
N ARG A 3 17.95 -19.62 -8.37
CA ARG A 3 17.06 -18.77 -7.55
C ARG A 3 16.51 -17.55 -8.29
N ARG A 4 16.47 -17.55 -9.62
CA ARG A 4 16.14 -16.35 -10.43
C ARG A 4 14.86 -16.41 -11.27
N GLU A 5 14.09 -17.50 -11.21
CA GLU A 5 12.94 -17.70 -12.11
C GLU A 5 11.62 -18.00 -11.38
N LYS A 6 11.35 -17.30 -10.27
CA LYS A 6 9.96 -17.05 -9.82
C LYS A 6 9.64 -15.56 -9.89
N THR A 7 10.15 -14.93 -10.95
CA THR A 7 9.91 -13.53 -11.27
C THR A 7 8.56 -13.48 -12.00
N GLU A 8 7.59 -12.85 -11.35
CA GLU A 8 6.40 -12.30 -11.98
C GLU A 8 5.47 -13.30 -12.70
N LYS A 9 4.84 -14.21 -11.94
CA LYS A 9 3.41 -14.39 -12.21
C LYS A 9 2.76 -13.03 -11.95
N LYS A 10 2.58 -12.23 -13.01
CA LYS A 10 1.66 -11.07 -13.04
C LYS A 10 0.27 -11.63 -12.75
N ASN A 11 0.01 -11.92 -11.48
CA ASN A 11 -1.34 -12.18 -11.02
C ASN A 11 -2.08 -10.87 -11.27
N ASN A 12 -2.99 -10.87 -12.26
CA ASN A 12 -3.90 -9.78 -12.58
C ASN A 12 -4.90 -9.57 -11.42
N ILE A 13 -4.40 -9.34 -10.21
CA ILE A 13 -5.23 -8.96 -9.09
C ILE A 13 -5.56 -7.49 -9.30
N LYS A 14 -6.73 -7.27 -9.86
CA LYS A 14 -7.39 -5.97 -9.82
C LYS A 14 -7.89 -5.78 -8.40
N TYR A 15 -7.15 -5.00 -7.62
CA TYR A 15 -7.72 -4.44 -6.40
C TYR A 15 -8.71 -3.34 -6.82
N ASN A 16 -9.80 -3.17 -6.07
CA ASN A 16 -10.62 -1.97 -6.21
C ASN A 16 -9.85 -0.77 -5.63
N ASP A 17 -10.10 0.43 -6.17
CA ASP A 17 -9.58 1.64 -5.57
C ASP A 17 -10.26 1.91 -4.23
N GLY A 18 -9.47 2.24 -3.20
CA GLY A 18 -10.03 2.70 -1.93
C GLY A 18 -9.24 2.29 -0.70
N TRP A 19 -9.82 2.62 0.44
CA TRP A 19 -9.29 2.33 1.77
C TRP A 19 -10.00 1.15 2.40
N SER A 20 -9.25 0.34 3.14
CA SER A 20 -9.77 -0.78 3.92
C SER A 20 -8.89 -0.98 5.16
N PHE A 21 -9.38 -1.73 6.14
CA PHE A 21 -8.55 -2.13 7.28
C PHE A 21 -7.73 -3.38 6.96
N ALA A 22 -6.54 -3.46 7.52
CA ALA A 22 -5.66 -4.60 7.35
C ALA A 22 -4.80 -4.81 8.58
N VAL A 23 -4.23 -6.01 8.69
CA VAL A 23 -3.12 -6.27 9.59
C VAL A 23 -1.83 -6.15 8.79
N VAL A 24 -0.99 -5.16 9.10
CA VAL A 24 0.32 -4.98 8.48
C VAL A 24 1.39 -5.18 9.54
N ASN A 25 2.28 -6.15 9.34
CA ASN A 25 3.32 -6.50 10.33
C ASN A 25 2.75 -6.79 11.74
N GLY A 26 1.57 -7.40 11.82
CA GLY A 26 0.93 -7.76 13.09
C GLY A 26 0.18 -6.61 13.79
N ARG A 27 0.09 -5.43 13.16
CA ARG A 27 -0.59 -4.25 13.71
C ARG A 27 -1.76 -3.84 12.83
N LEU A 28 -2.81 -3.29 13.43
CA LEU A 28 -3.93 -2.70 12.69
C LEU A 28 -3.45 -1.49 11.87
N ALA A 29 -3.83 -1.44 10.61
CA ALA A 29 -3.53 -0.36 9.70
C ALA A 29 -4.71 -0.10 8.75
N GLU A 30 -4.84 1.14 8.31
CA GLU A 30 -5.57 1.46 7.10
C GLU A 30 -4.64 1.23 5.92
N ILE A 31 -5.12 0.52 4.91
CA ILE A 31 -4.39 0.21 3.69
C ILE A 31 -5.10 0.85 2.50
N ASN A 32 -4.31 1.44 1.61
CA ASN A 32 -4.80 2.04 0.38
C ASN A 32 -4.50 1.12 -0.80
N PHE A 33 -5.56 0.75 -1.52
CA PHE A 33 -5.48 0.02 -2.77
C PHE A 33 -5.66 0.97 -3.95
N ALA A 34 -4.75 0.85 -4.91
CA ALA A 34 -4.81 1.50 -6.20
C ALA A 34 -4.96 0.42 -7.30
N LYS A 35 -5.96 0.56 -8.15
CA LYS A 35 -6.37 -0.41 -9.17
C LYS A 35 -5.25 -0.85 -10.10
N ASP A 36 -4.37 0.08 -10.47
CA ASP A 36 -3.27 -0.17 -11.41
C ASP A 36 -1.96 -0.62 -10.74
N PHE A 37 -1.86 -0.50 -9.41
CA PHE A 37 -0.59 -0.65 -8.68
C PHE A 37 -0.65 -1.59 -7.49
N GLY A 38 -1.85 -2.05 -7.11
CA GLY A 38 -2.09 -2.83 -5.90
C GLY A 38 -2.00 -1.98 -4.65
N VAL A 39 -1.25 -2.45 -3.65
CA VAL A 39 -1.12 -1.71 -2.38
C VAL A 39 -0.23 -0.48 -2.58
N TRP A 40 -0.80 0.70 -2.35
CA TRP A 40 -0.06 1.96 -2.43
C TRP A 40 0.66 2.26 -1.12
N SER A 41 -0.09 2.38 -0.03
CA SER A 41 0.40 2.82 1.27
C SER A 41 -0.40 2.19 2.40
N HIS A 42 0.14 2.30 3.62
CA HIS A 42 -0.62 2.02 4.83
C HIS A 42 -0.29 3.06 5.90
N ALA A 43 -1.22 3.24 6.83
CA ALA A 43 -1.03 4.02 8.05
C ALA A 43 -1.46 3.16 9.25
N TYR A 44 -0.62 3.09 10.28
CA TYR A 44 -1.00 2.41 11.50
C TYR A 44 -2.05 3.22 12.26
N VAL A 45 -3.08 2.53 12.73
CA VAL A 45 -4.20 3.16 13.45
C VAL A 45 -4.52 2.39 14.73
N GLU A 46 -5.08 3.07 15.71
CA GLU A 46 -5.55 2.44 16.93
C GLU A 46 -7.01 2.03 16.79
N ARG A 47 -7.32 0.81 17.22
CA ARG A 47 -8.70 0.29 17.17
C ARG A 47 -9.68 1.12 18.03
N SER A 48 -9.18 1.72 19.10
CA SER A 48 -9.91 2.62 20.01
C SER A 48 -10.38 3.91 19.35
N SER A 49 -9.75 4.34 18.24
CA SER A 49 -10.16 5.54 17.49
C SER A 49 -11.51 5.35 16.80
N PHE A 50 -11.95 4.12 16.56
CA PHE A 50 -13.19 3.77 15.86
C PHE A 50 -14.28 3.39 16.85
N LYS A 51 -15.16 4.33 17.23
CA LYS A 51 -16.04 4.14 18.39
C LYS A 51 -17.31 3.36 18.08
N THR A 52 -17.72 3.29 16.82
CA THR A 52 -19.04 2.70 16.50
C THR A 52 -18.97 1.19 16.33
N LYS A 53 -20.04 0.49 16.74
CA LYS A 53 -20.18 -0.96 16.51
C LYS A 53 -20.07 -1.33 15.03
N LYS A 54 -20.47 -0.42 14.13
CA LYS A 54 -20.39 -0.62 12.68
C LYS A 54 -18.94 -0.62 12.21
N GLU A 55 -18.14 0.36 12.60
CA GLU A 55 -16.71 0.41 12.24
C GLU A 55 -15.96 -0.78 12.80
N GLN A 56 -16.23 -1.15 14.07
CA GLN A 56 -15.62 -2.33 14.69
C GLN A 56 -15.91 -3.61 13.89
N LYS A 57 -17.15 -3.80 13.44
CA LYS A 57 -17.53 -4.91 12.56
C LYS A 57 -16.84 -4.84 11.19
N MET A 58 -16.66 -3.64 10.63
CA MET A 58 -15.92 -3.46 9.37
C MET A 58 -14.45 -3.82 9.53
N ILE A 59 -13.81 -3.36 10.61
CA ILE A 59 -12.43 -3.74 10.96
C ILE A 59 -12.32 -5.27 11.04
N ASP A 60 -13.20 -5.93 11.79
CA ASP A 60 -13.17 -7.38 11.96
C ASP A 60 -13.39 -8.16 10.66
N ALA A 61 -14.23 -7.64 9.77
CA ALA A 61 -14.47 -8.25 8.46
C ALA A 61 -13.26 -8.09 7.52
N ASP A 62 -12.59 -6.94 7.58
CA ASP A 62 -11.50 -6.58 6.68
C ASP A 62 -10.17 -7.22 7.11
N ILE A 63 -9.82 -7.22 8.40
CA ILE A 63 -8.56 -7.79 8.90
C ILE A 63 -8.45 -9.30 8.67
N LYS A 64 -9.58 -10.00 8.51
CA LYS A 64 -9.61 -11.43 8.13
C LYS A 64 -9.19 -11.65 6.68
N LYS A 65 -9.46 -10.68 5.81
CA LYS A 65 -9.19 -10.75 4.37
C LYS A 65 -7.81 -10.21 4.01
N TYR A 66 -7.32 -9.26 4.81
CA TYR A 66 -6.16 -8.44 4.47
C TYR A 66 -5.08 -8.53 5.55
N ILE A 67 -4.13 -9.44 5.33
CA ILE A 67 -2.97 -9.63 6.20
C ILE A 67 -1.70 -9.49 5.37
N PHE A 68 -0.88 -8.51 5.71
CA PHE A 68 0.34 -8.18 4.98
C PHE A 68 1.57 -8.20 5.89
N SER A 69 2.72 -8.49 5.30
CA SER A 69 4.00 -7.99 5.81
C SER A 69 4.54 -6.91 4.88
N TYR A 70 5.18 -5.90 5.46
CA TYR A 70 5.81 -4.82 4.73
C TYR A 70 7.28 -4.71 5.11
N ARG A 71 8.18 -4.83 4.13
CA ARG A 71 9.62 -4.73 4.34
C ARG A 71 10.32 -4.21 3.07
N LYS A 72 11.20 -3.22 3.24
CA LYS A 72 12.03 -2.65 2.15
C LYS A 72 11.21 -2.22 0.92
N GLY A 73 10.03 -1.63 1.11
CA GLY A 73 9.17 -1.16 0.02
C GLY A 73 8.36 -2.25 -0.68
N TYR A 74 8.30 -3.46 -0.12
CA TYR A 74 7.47 -4.56 -0.64
C TYR A 74 6.39 -4.94 0.36
N TYR A 75 5.18 -5.09 -0.15
CA TYR A 75 4.08 -5.76 0.55
C TYR A 75 4.07 -7.23 0.15
N TYR A 76 3.79 -8.08 1.13
CA TYR A 76 3.55 -9.49 0.93
C TYR A 76 2.19 -9.85 1.54
N ASP A 77 1.23 -10.15 0.67
CA ASP A 77 -0.10 -10.63 1.03
C ASP A 77 0.05 -12.07 1.57
N LYS A 78 -0.14 -12.24 2.88
CA LYS A 78 0.00 -13.53 3.55
C LYS A 78 -1.14 -14.49 3.23
N ILE A 79 -2.31 -13.97 2.83
CA ILE A 79 -3.47 -14.80 2.48
C ILE A 79 -3.31 -15.34 1.06
N ARG A 80 -2.92 -14.49 0.12
CA ARG A 80 -2.80 -14.86 -1.29
C ARG A 80 -1.40 -15.34 -1.70
N ASN A 81 -0.41 -15.21 -0.81
CA ASN A 81 1.00 -15.52 -1.07
C ASN A 81 1.55 -14.73 -2.28
N ILE A 82 1.35 -13.41 -2.27
CA ILE A 82 1.72 -12.53 -3.38
C ILE A 82 2.59 -11.40 -2.88
N LYS A 83 3.68 -11.14 -3.60
CA LYS A 83 4.59 -10.06 -3.32
C LYS A 83 4.40 -8.94 -4.33
N SER A 84 4.10 -7.74 -3.85
CA SER A 84 3.96 -6.53 -4.65
C SER A 84 4.91 -5.45 -4.17
N LYS A 85 5.43 -4.65 -5.10
CA LYS A 85 6.29 -3.50 -4.78
C LYS A 85 5.40 -2.28 -4.58
N ALA A 86 5.61 -1.56 -3.48
CA ALA A 86 4.97 -0.28 -3.27
C ALA A 86 5.39 0.68 -4.41
N PRO A 87 4.43 1.35 -5.06
CA PRO A 87 4.72 2.26 -6.16
C PRO A 87 5.49 3.48 -5.65
N SER A 88 6.51 3.90 -6.41
CA SER A 88 7.26 5.12 -6.11
C SER A 88 6.40 6.37 -6.37
N ILE A 89 6.62 7.44 -5.61
CA ILE A 89 5.88 8.70 -5.78
C ILE A 89 5.94 9.25 -7.21
N ASN A 90 7.07 9.09 -7.91
CA ASN A 90 7.26 9.51 -9.30
C ASN A 90 6.40 8.74 -10.31
N LYS A 91 6.00 7.51 -9.97
CA LYS A 91 5.12 6.68 -10.80
C LYS A 91 3.67 7.10 -10.62
N MET A 92 3.32 7.52 -9.41
CA MET A 92 1.97 7.97 -9.05
C MET A 92 1.69 9.41 -9.52
N PHE A 93 2.68 10.29 -9.41
CA PHE A 93 2.56 11.69 -9.78
C PHE A 93 3.64 12.08 -10.80
N PRO A 94 3.51 11.65 -12.06
CA PRO A 94 4.52 11.96 -13.08
C PRO A 94 4.70 13.48 -13.29
N GLY A 95 3.65 14.28 -13.06
CA GLY A 95 3.68 15.75 -13.19
C GLY A 95 4.48 16.49 -12.10
N LEU A 96 4.83 15.85 -10.98
CA LEU A 96 5.65 16.45 -9.93
C LEU A 96 7.13 16.58 -10.31
N LYS A 97 7.61 15.81 -11.30
CA LYS A 97 9.01 15.86 -11.78
C LYS A 97 9.45 17.25 -12.28
N ASN A 98 8.52 18.06 -12.79
CA ASN A 98 8.85 19.31 -13.48
C ASN A 98 8.87 20.56 -12.58
N LYS A 99 8.45 20.48 -11.30
CA LYS A 99 8.35 21.67 -10.45
C LYS A 99 9.64 22.02 -9.69
N ASN A 100 10.51 21.05 -9.40
CA ASN A 100 11.73 21.29 -8.62
C ASN A 100 12.84 22.04 -9.38
N ARG A 101 12.75 22.22 -10.71
CA ARG A 101 13.73 23.06 -11.45
C ARG A 101 13.49 24.56 -11.31
N LYS A 102 12.26 25.00 -11.01
CA LYS A 102 11.94 26.45 -10.89
C LYS A 102 12.22 27.03 -9.50
N PHE A 103 12.22 26.21 -8.45
CA PHE A 103 12.42 26.71 -7.08
C PHE A 103 13.89 27.04 -6.76
N LEU A 104 14.84 26.42 -7.48
CA LEU A 104 16.28 26.67 -7.33
C LEU A 104 16.79 27.88 -8.14
N SER A 105 15.98 28.46 -9.01
CA SER A 105 16.36 29.66 -9.78
C SER A 105 15.88 30.98 -9.16
N LEU A 106 15.02 30.94 -8.13
CA LEU A 106 14.45 32.11 -7.46
C LEU A 106 15.13 32.46 -6.13
N SER A 107 16.05 31.62 -5.63
CA SER A 107 16.85 31.87 -4.42
C SER A 107 18.22 32.49 -4.72
N LYS A 108 18.41 33.02 -5.94
CA LYS A 108 19.66 33.63 -6.43
C LYS A 108 19.51 35.09 -6.88
N LEU A 109 18.46 35.78 -6.43
CA LEU A 109 18.26 37.23 -6.61
C LEU A 109 18.32 37.93 -5.27
#